data_AF-A0A7C7VXS8-F1
#
_entry.id   AF-A0A7C7VXS8-F1
#
_cell.length_a   1.000
_cell.length_b   1.000
_cell.length_c   1.000
_cell.angle_alpha   90.00
_cell.angle_beta   90.00
_cell.angle_gamma   90.00
#
_symmetry.space_group_name_H-M   'P 1'
#
loop_
_entity.id
_entity.type
_entity.pdbx_description
1 polymer ?
#
loop_
_entity_poly.entity_id
_entity_poly.type
_entity_poly.pdbx_seq_one_letter_code
_entity_poly.pdbx_strand_id
1 'polypeptide(L)'
;MASANPDVKPDFLLRADLEEVEPFVADLIRWEAERQARKLILIPSESYAPKAVRQALGSVFQNVYAEGYPPLRMTRDPEERLRDVAWQLAFYRRYADRRFYKGVDYVHFVECLAQRRCA
;
A
#
# COMPACT_ATOMS: atom_id res chain seq x y z
N MET A 1 -31.54 -7.31 22.04
CA MET A 1 -30.89 -7.98 20.89
C MET A 1 -31.55 -7.45 19.64
N ALA A 2 -30.93 -6.49 18.96
CA ALA A 2 -31.46 -5.98 17.70
C ALA A 2 -31.40 -7.10 16.67
N SER A 3 -32.56 -7.46 16.10
CA SER A 3 -32.65 -8.43 15.01
C SER A 3 -31.88 -7.88 13.81
N ALA A 4 -30.85 -8.60 13.37
CA ALA A 4 -30.16 -8.30 12.13
C ALA A 4 -31.17 -8.38 10.98
N ASN A 5 -31.34 -7.26 10.26
CA ASN A 5 -32.24 -7.15 9.12
C ASN A 5 -31.77 -8.12 8.00
N PRO A 6 -32.60 -9.09 7.56
CA PRO A 6 -32.20 -10.11 6.58
C PRO A 6 -31.94 -9.56 5.16
N ASP A 7 -32.22 -8.28 4.91
CA ASP A 7 -32.05 -7.62 3.60
C ASP A 7 -30.69 -6.92 3.40
N VAL A 8 -29.78 -6.96 4.37
CA VAL A 8 -28.42 -6.45 4.15
C VAL A 8 -27.63 -7.50 3.37
N LYS A 9 -27.55 -7.33 2.05
CA LYS A 9 -26.58 -8.08 1.24
C LYS A 9 -25.20 -7.92 1.90
N PRO A 10 -24.46 -9.01 2.17
CA PRO A 10 -23.15 -8.90 2.79
C PRO A 10 -22.28 -7.99 1.93
N ASP A 11 -21.48 -7.12 2.55
CA ASP A 11 -20.52 -6.26 1.86
C ASP A 11 -19.30 -7.07 1.39
N PHE A 12 -19.58 -8.14 0.65
CA PHE A 12 -18.58 -9.10 0.19
C PHE A 12 -17.65 -8.46 -0.84
N LEU A 13 -18.11 -7.44 -1.57
CA LEU A 13 -17.30 -6.72 -2.55
C LEU A 13 -16.11 -5.98 -1.92
N LEU A 14 -16.25 -5.50 -0.68
CA LEU A 14 -15.20 -4.70 -0.02
C LEU A 14 -14.55 -5.40 1.17
N ARG A 15 -15.22 -6.38 1.80
CA ARG A 15 -14.79 -6.96 3.09
C ARG A 15 -14.64 -8.47 3.11
N ALA A 16 -15.10 -9.19 2.09
CA ALA A 16 -14.90 -10.64 2.07
C ALA A 16 -13.46 -10.98 1.66
N ASP A 17 -12.95 -12.07 2.20
CA ASP A 17 -11.63 -12.60 1.86
C ASP A 17 -11.66 -13.26 0.47
N LEU A 18 -10.49 -13.37 -0.16
CA LEU A 18 -10.37 -13.94 -1.52
C LEU A 18 -10.90 -15.39 -1.56
N GLU A 19 -10.68 -16.17 -0.50
CA GLU A 19 -11.17 -17.54 -0.37
C GLU A 19 -12.71 -17.64 -0.41
N GLU A 20 -13.41 -16.61 0.07
CA GLU A 20 -14.88 -16.56 0.08
C GLU A 20 -15.43 -16.09 -1.26
N VAL A 21 -14.76 -15.10 -1.88
CA VAL A 21 -15.21 -14.47 -3.12
C VAL A 21 -14.86 -15.31 -4.35
N GLU A 22 -13.63 -15.83 -4.41
CA GLU A 22 -13.10 -16.56 -5.56
C GLU A 22 -12.14 -17.69 -5.12
N PRO A 23 -12.67 -18.81 -4.60
CA PRO A 23 -11.87 -19.89 -4.01
C PRO A 23 -10.89 -20.52 -5.01
N PHE A 24 -11.25 -20.61 -6.29
CA PHE A 24 -10.35 -21.19 -7.29
C PHE A 24 -9.09 -20.34 -7.50
N VAL A 25 -9.20 -19.01 -7.46
CA VAL A 25 -8.02 -18.12 -7.53
C VAL A 25 -7.18 -18.24 -6.27
N ALA A 26 -7.80 -18.38 -5.10
CA ALA A 26 -7.06 -18.66 -3.86
C ALA A 26 -6.26 -19.97 -3.96
N ASP A 27 -6.85 -21.02 -4.54
CA ASP A 27 -6.19 -22.30 -4.78
C ASP A 27 -5.00 -22.16 -5.73
N LEU A 28 -5.18 -21.45 -6.85
CA LEU A 28 -4.11 -21.16 -7.82
C LEU A 28 -2.92 -20.45 -7.16
N ILE A 29 -3.17 -19.46 -6.30
CA ILE A 29 -2.11 -18.74 -5.57
C ILE A 29 -1.36 -19.70 -4.64
N ARG A 30 -2.05 -20.59 -3.93
CA ARG A 30 -1.42 -21.58 -3.03
C ARG A 30 -0.56 -22.58 -3.80
N TRP A 31 -1.06 -23.11 -4.92
CA TRP A 31 -0.31 -24.04 -5.75
C TRP A 31 0.94 -23.39 -6.36
N GLU A 32 0.85 -22.13 -6.79
CA GLU A 32 2.00 -21.40 -7.32
C GLU A 32 3.04 -21.11 -6.22
N ALA A 33 2.61 -20.73 -5.01
CA ALA A 33 3.51 -20.56 -3.87
C ALA A 33 4.28 -21.86 -3.54
N GLU A 34 3.59 -23.00 -3.55
CA GLU A 34 4.19 -24.32 -3.35
C GLU A 34 5.17 -24.68 -4.48
N ARG A 35 4.80 -24.41 -5.74
CA ARG A 35 5.66 -24.63 -6.91
C ARG A 35 6.97 -23.85 -6.77
N GLN A 36 6.89 -22.58 -6.39
CA GLN A 36 8.07 -21.73 -6.22
C GLN A 36 8.94 -22.21 -5.05
N ALA A 37 8.35 -22.62 -3.93
CA ALA A 37 9.09 -23.12 -2.78
C ALA A 37 9.83 -24.44 -3.04
N ARG A 38 9.33 -25.26 -3.99
CA ARG A 38 9.90 -26.59 -4.29
C ARG A 38 10.83 -26.63 -5.49
N LYS A 39 11.03 -25.53 -6.21
CA LYS A 39 11.86 -25.48 -7.42
C LYS A 39 13.07 -24.58 -7.24
N LEU A 40 14.18 -24.99 -7.84
CA LEU A 40 15.31 -24.10 -8.07
C LEU A 40 15.02 -23.27 -9.32
N ILE A 41 14.78 -21.98 -9.14
CA ILE A 41 14.50 -21.03 -10.23
C ILE A 41 15.82 -20.38 -10.62
N LEU A 42 16.32 -20.67 -11.82
CA LEU A 42 17.63 -20.21 -12.31
C LEU A 42 17.51 -19.11 -13.39
N ILE A 43 16.35 -18.47 -13.48
CA ILE A 43 16.12 -17.37 -14.42
C ILE A 43 16.70 -16.09 -13.78
N PRO A 44 17.74 -15.45 -14.37
CA PRO A 44 18.47 -14.38 -13.71
C PRO A 44 17.65 -13.11 -13.38
N SER A 45 16.57 -12.88 -14.13
CA SER A 45 15.67 -11.75 -13.94
C SER A 45 14.53 -12.02 -12.96
N GLU A 46 14.31 -13.28 -12.57
CA GLU A 46 13.27 -13.63 -11.59
C GLU A 46 13.82 -13.53 -10.17
N SER A 47 13.00 -13.04 -9.24
CA SER A 47 13.37 -12.87 -7.84
C SER A 47 12.17 -13.05 -6.92
N TYR A 48 12.44 -13.15 -5.62
CA TYR A 48 11.43 -13.34 -4.59
C TYR A 48 11.21 -12.05 -3.79
N ALA A 49 10.03 -11.45 -3.91
CA ALA A 49 9.69 -10.27 -3.13
C ALA A 49 9.50 -10.64 -1.64
N PRO A 50 10.13 -9.92 -0.69
CA PRO A 50 9.91 -10.15 0.74
C PRO A 50 8.45 -9.99 1.14
N LYS A 51 7.99 -10.73 2.17
CA LYS A 51 6.61 -10.64 2.69
C LYS A 51 6.20 -9.21 3.04
N ALA A 52 7.11 -8.44 3.64
CA ALA A 52 6.86 -7.04 4.01
C ALA A 52 6.57 -6.15 2.79
N VAL A 53 7.23 -6.38 1.65
CA VAL A 53 6.96 -5.64 0.40
C VAL A 53 5.58 -5.98 -0.13
N ARG A 54 5.21 -7.27 -0.18
CA ARG A 54 3.88 -7.71 -0.62
C ARG A 54 2.76 -7.15 0.27
N GLN A 55 2.98 -7.09 1.59
CA GLN A 55 2.04 -6.49 2.53
C GLN A 55 1.82 -4.99 2.26
N ALA A 56 2.89 -4.25 1.98
CA ALA A 56 2.78 -2.83 1.65
C ALA A 56 2.05 -2.61 0.31
N LEU A 57 2.32 -3.44 -0.70
CA LEU A 57 1.67 -3.39 -2.02
C LEU A 57 0.15 -3.66 -1.94
N GLY A 58 -0.28 -4.58 -1.09
CA GLY A 58 -1.70 -4.89 -0.85
C GLY A 58 -2.43 -3.94 0.10
N SER A 59 -1.87 -2.76 0.40
CA SER A 59 -2.44 -1.83 1.37
C SER A 59 -3.39 -0.80 0.75
N VAL A 60 -4.06 -0.02 1.60
CA VAL A 60 -5.02 1.02 1.19
C VAL A 60 -4.41 2.13 0.33
N PHE A 61 -3.08 2.23 0.22
CA PHE A 61 -2.42 3.18 -0.69
C PHE A 61 -2.74 2.92 -2.17
N GLN A 62 -3.18 1.70 -2.53
CA GLN A 62 -3.67 1.37 -3.88
C GLN A 62 -4.91 2.19 -4.29
N ASN A 63 -5.66 2.72 -3.33
CA ASN A 63 -6.91 3.44 -3.57
C ASN A 63 -6.71 4.93 -3.86
N VAL A 64 -5.46 5.41 -3.87
CA VAL A 64 -5.15 6.84 -3.83
C VAL A 64 -4.60 7.31 -5.18
N TYR A 65 -5.26 8.31 -5.79
CA TYR A 65 -4.74 9.02 -6.94
C TYR A 65 -3.95 10.25 -6.47
N ALA A 66 -2.61 10.18 -6.55
CA ALA A 66 -1.70 11.18 -5.97
C ALA A 66 -0.83 11.86 -7.02
N GLU A 67 -1.42 12.41 -8.09
CA GLU A 67 -0.66 13.05 -9.16
C GLU A 67 0.25 14.20 -8.67
N GLY A 68 1.50 14.18 -9.14
CA GLY A 68 2.59 15.08 -8.75
C GLY A 68 3.72 14.34 -8.06
N TYR A 69 4.60 15.10 -7.38
CA TYR A 69 5.75 14.57 -6.65
C TYR A 69 5.76 15.10 -5.21
N PRO A 70 6.48 14.44 -4.30
CA PRO A 70 6.66 14.95 -2.95
C PRO A 70 7.34 16.32 -2.97
N PRO A 71 7.09 17.19 -1.98
CA PRO A 71 7.81 18.44 -1.87
C PRO A 71 9.31 18.17 -1.75
N LEU A 72 10.09 18.93 -2.53
CA LEU A 72 11.56 18.87 -2.52
C LEU A 72 12.17 19.04 -1.12
N ARG A 73 11.48 19.74 -0.21
CA ARG A 73 11.89 19.85 1.19
C ARG A 73 11.86 18.48 1.87
N MET A 74 10.75 17.78 1.79
CA MET A 74 10.55 16.46 2.40
C MET A 74 11.53 15.41 1.86
N THR A 75 11.85 15.45 0.56
CA THR A 75 12.83 14.53 -0.04
C THR A 75 14.24 14.75 0.51
N ARG A 76 14.55 15.95 1.01
CA ARG A 76 15.85 16.36 1.55
C ARG A 76 15.94 16.38 3.07
N ASP A 77 14.81 16.35 3.78
CA ASP A 77 14.78 16.35 5.25
C ASP A 77 15.60 15.18 5.82
N PRO A 78 16.20 15.27 7.03
CA PRO A 78 16.70 14.08 7.71
C PRO A 78 15.53 13.12 8.04
N GLU A 79 15.80 11.82 8.20
CA GLU A 79 14.72 10.84 8.42
C GLU A 79 13.93 11.12 9.71
N GLU A 80 14.59 11.62 10.75
CA GLU A 80 13.97 12.07 11.99
C GLU A 80 12.90 13.15 11.73
N ARG A 81 13.21 14.14 10.88
CA ARG A 81 12.27 15.19 10.48
C ARG A 81 11.15 14.66 9.58
N LEU A 82 11.46 13.70 8.71
CA LEU A 82 10.45 13.06 7.87
C LEU A 82 9.44 12.27 8.73
N ARG A 83 9.91 11.64 9.82
CA ARG A 83 9.08 10.89 10.77
C ARG A 83 8.28 11.78 11.73
N ASP A 84 8.56 13.09 11.79
CA ASP A 84 7.75 14.07 12.53
C ASP A 84 6.45 14.39 11.76
N VAL A 85 5.53 13.42 11.76
CA VAL A 85 4.27 13.49 11.01
C VAL A 85 3.45 14.72 11.38
N ALA A 86 3.40 15.08 12.67
CA ALA A 86 2.64 16.22 13.14
C ALA A 86 3.16 17.53 12.52
N TRP A 87 4.48 17.73 12.52
CA TRP A 87 5.09 18.90 11.91
C TRP A 87 4.84 18.95 10.39
N GLN A 88 4.98 17.82 9.70
CA GLN A 88 4.79 17.74 8.25
C GLN A 88 3.34 18.06 7.85
N LEU A 89 2.35 17.48 8.55
CA LEU A 89 0.94 17.77 8.31
C LEU A 89 0.58 19.22 8.67
N ALA A 90 1.13 19.78 9.75
CA ALA A 90 0.94 21.18 10.11
C ALA A 90 1.53 22.12 9.04
N PHE A 91 2.70 21.77 8.49
CA PHE A 91 3.30 22.49 7.38
C PHE A 91 2.38 22.50 6.15
N TYR A 92 1.81 21.35 5.77
CA TYR A 92 0.88 21.27 4.62
C TYR A 92 -0.38 22.08 4.83
N ARG A 93 -0.96 22.04 6.04
CA ARG A 93 -2.14 22.86 6.36
C ARG A 93 -1.86 24.36 6.24
N ARG A 94 -0.63 24.79 6.51
CA ARG A 94 -0.23 26.21 6.45
C ARG A 94 0.15 26.66 5.05
N TYR A 95 0.93 25.86 4.33
CA TYR A 95 1.58 26.26 3.07
C TYR A 95 1.01 25.58 1.83
N ALA A 96 -0.03 24.75 2.00
CA ALA A 96 -0.62 23.90 0.99
C ALA A 96 0.34 22.85 0.39
N ASP A 97 -0.25 21.83 -0.23
CA ASP A 97 0.47 20.77 -0.92
C ASP A 97 0.80 21.18 -2.37
N ARG A 98 1.95 20.72 -2.90
CA ARG A 98 2.33 20.81 -4.32
C ARG A 98 1.60 19.83 -5.22
N ARG A 99 0.98 18.76 -4.68
CA ARG A 99 0.18 17.82 -5.48
C ARG A 99 -1.09 18.46 -6.02
N PHE A 100 -1.52 17.95 -7.17
CA PHE A 100 -2.71 18.41 -7.86
C PHE A 100 -3.97 18.17 -7.01
N TYR A 101 -4.10 16.96 -6.47
CA TYR A 101 -5.20 16.57 -5.58
C TYR A 101 -4.81 16.76 -4.11
N LYS A 102 -5.76 17.21 -3.28
CA LYS A 102 -5.57 17.41 -1.83
C LYS A 102 -6.07 16.21 -1.04
N GLY A 103 -5.59 16.07 0.20
CA GLY A 103 -5.98 14.97 1.09
C GLY A 103 -5.17 13.68 0.89
N VAL A 104 -4.06 13.76 0.15
CA VAL A 104 -3.14 12.64 -0.11
C VAL A 104 -1.82 12.80 0.65
N ASP A 105 -1.86 13.51 1.78
CA ASP A 105 -0.66 13.98 2.49
C ASP A 105 0.28 12.83 2.92
N TYR A 106 -0.29 11.67 3.28
CA TYR A 106 0.48 10.50 3.68
C TYR A 106 1.28 9.86 2.54
N VAL A 107 0.90 10.09 1.28
CA VAL A 107 1.61 9.54 0.11
C VAL A 107 3.00 10.13 -0.01
N HIS A 108 3.19 11.40 0.41
CA HIS A 108 4.52 12.02 0.43
C HIS A 108 5.52 11.25 1.28
N PHE A 109 5.09 10.76 2.44
CA PHE A 109 5.96 10.01 3.34
C PHE A 109 6.36 8.67 2.72
N VAL A 110 5.39 7.96 2.12
CA VAL A 110 5.63 6.67 1.47
C VAL A 110 6.62 6.82 0.32
N GLU A 111 6.40 7.81 -0.57
CA GLU A 111 7.29 8.06 -1.70
C GLU A 111 8.68 8.54 -1.25
N CYS A 112 8.78 9.45 -0.27
CA CYS A 112 10.08 9.88 0.25
C CYS A 112 10.86 8.75 0.93
N LEU A 113 10.19 7.86 1.66
CA LEU A 113 10.82 6.68 2.24
C LEU A 113 11.24 5.67 1.18
N ALA A 114 10.43 5.48 0.13
CA ALA A 114 10.76 4.61 -0.99
C ALA A 114 11.99 5.14 -1.75
N GLN A 115 12.04 6.44 -2.06
CA GLN A 115 13.18 7.09 -2.73
C GLN A 115 14.50 6.85 -1.99
N ARG A 116 14.50 6.88 -0.65
CA ARG A 116 15.70 6.64 0.17
C ARG A 116 16.16 5.19 0.21
N ARG A 117 15.24 4.25 -0.01
CA ARG A 117 15.52 2.81 0.08
C ARG A 117 15.88 2.21 -1.26
N CYS A 118 15.54 2.88 -2.35
CA CYS A 118 15.90 2.49 -3.72
C CYS A 118 17.23 3.09 -4.20
N ALA A 119 17.73 4.13 -3.53
CA ALA A 119 19.06 4.73 -3.75
C ALA A 119 20.11 4.09 -2.84
#